data_AF-Q7V1W6-F1
#
_entry.id   AF-Q7V1W6-F1
#
_cell.length_a   1.000
_cell.length_b   1.000
_cell.length_c   1.000
_cell.angle_alpha   90.00
_cell.angle_beta   90.00
_cell.angle_gamma   90.00
#
_symmetry.space_group_name_H-M   'P 1'
#
loop_
_entity.id
_entity.type
_entity.pdbx_description
1 polymer ?
#
loop_
_entity_poly.entity_id
_entity_poly.type
_entity_poly.pdbx_seq_one_letter_code
_entity_poly.pdbx_strand_id
1 'polypeptide(L)' 'MKDKTYNNADSFAISFDEEWQKVDCNDTAQKIDKVIEILSEHPFVISNFDNAKNIAEFRIYSLKKFK' A
#
# COMPACT_ATOMS: atom_id res chain seq x y z
N MET A 1 -15.09 0.41 10.66
CA MET A 1 -14.48 1.70 11.02
C MET A 1 -13.93 2.34 9.76
N LYS A 2 -14.78 2.95 8.93
CA LYS A 2 -14.33 4.03 8.02
C LYS A 2 -14.21 5.24 8.91
N ASP A 3 -13.01 5.74 9.25
CA ASP A 3 -12.83 7.18 9.59
C ASP A 3 -11.43 7.65 9.99
N LYS A 4 -10.36 6.85 9.82
CA LYS A 4 -9.02 7.29 10.24
C LYS A 4 -7.93 6.97 9.23
N THR A 5 -8.19 7.32 7.97
CA THR A 5 -7.11 7.46 6.98
C THR A 5 -6.46 8.83 7.16
N TYR A 6 -5.22 8.84 7.60
CA TYR A 6 -4.42 10.04 7.80
C TYR A 6 -3.47 10.26 6.63
N ASN A 7 -3.12 11.51 6.34
CA ASN A 7 -2.10 11.85 5.37
C ASN A 7 -0.69 11.57 5.93
N ASN A 8 -0.37 10.30 6.19
CA ASN A 8 0.96 9.87 6.60
C ASN A 8 1.25 8.43 6.14
N ALA A 9 2.54 8.10 6.14
CA ALA A 9 3.07 6.81 5.69
C ALA A 9 2.53 5.63 6.52
N ASP A 10 2.34 5.81 7.82
CA ASP A 10 1.92 4.74 8.74
C ASP A 10 0.47 4.32 8.47
N SER A 11 -0.42 5.30 8.33
CA SER A 11 -1.82 5.10 7.92
C SER A 11 -1.93 4.46 6.54
N PHE A 12 -1.07 4.87 5.60
CA PHE A 12 -1.01 4.25 4.28
C PHE A 12 -0.56 2.79 4.38
N ALA A 13 0.49 2.49 5.15
CA ALA A 13 1.02 1.14 5.30
C ALA A 13 -0.01 0.17 5.89
N ILE A 14 -0.78 0.60 6.90
CA ILE A 14 -1.88 -0.19 7.47
C ILE A 14 -2.91 -0.53 6.38
N SER A 15 -3.40 0.47 5.67
CA SER A 15 -4.40 0.30 4.60
C SER A 15 -3.86 -0.59 3.46
N PHE A 16 -2.57 -0.43 3.13
CA PHE A 16 -1.88 -1.22 2.13
C PHE A 16 -1.82 -2.70 2.51
N ASP A 17 -1.43 -3.04 3.75
CA ASP A 17 -1.37 -4.43 4.19
C ASP A 17 -2.75 -5.10 4.20
N GLU A 18 -3.80 -4.36 4.59
CA GLU A 18 -5.18 -4.86 4.56
C GLU A 18 -5.64 -5.22 3.14
N GLU A 19 -5.43 -4.32 2.17
CA GLU A 19 -5.82 -4.56 0.78
C GLU A 19 -4.90 -5.60 0.10
N TRP A 20 -3.62 -5.65 0.49
CA TRP A 20 -2.67 -6.64 -0.01
C TRP A 20 -3.12 -8.09 0.26
N GLN A 21 -3.75 -8.36 1.41
CA GLN A 21 -4.28 -9.69 1.71
C GLN A 21 -5.53 -10.04 0.88
N LYS A 22 -6.26 -9.04 0.38
CA LYS A 22 -7.52 -9.23 -0.38
C LYS A 22 -7.28 -9.40 -1.87
N VAL A 23 -6.24 -8.76 -2.42
CA VAL A 23 -5.92 -8.85 -3.84
C VAL A 23 -5.24 -10.18 -4.16
N ASP A 24 -5.89 -11.02 -4.95
CA ASP A 24 -5.28 -12.22 -5.51
C ASP A 24 -4.53 -11.88 -6.81
N CYS A 25 -3.20 -12.02 -6.81
CA CYS A 25 -2.35 -11.77 -7.97
C CYS A 25 -0.98 -12.44 -7.78
N ASN A 26 -0.55 -13.19 -8.80
CA ASN A 26 0.71 -13.93 -8.77
C ASN A 26 1.95 -13.05 -9.00
N ASP A 27 1.81 -11.97 -9.77
CA ASP A 27 2.92 -11.06 -10.03
C ASP A 27 2.98 -9.97 -8.94
N THR A 28 4.13 -9.88 -8.27
CA THR A 28 4.28 -8.97 -7.12
C THR A 28 4.19 -7.50 -7.55
N ALA A 29 4.78 -7.13 -8.70
CA ALA A 29 4.77 -5.75 -9.16
C ALA A 29 3.35 -5.33 -9.58
N GLN A 30 2.66 -6.16 -10.35
CA GLN A 30 1.26 -5.92 -10.72
C GLN A 30 0.34 -5.88 -9.51
N LYS A 31 0.59 -6.71 -8.50
CA LYS A 31 -0.18 -6.68 -7.25
C LYS A 31 0.01 -5.37 -6.50
N ILE A 32 1.23 -4.83 -6.45
CA ILE A 32 1.51 -3.52 -5.84
C ILE A 32 0.73 -2.42 -6.56
N ASP A 33 0.81 -2.34 -7.89
CA ASP A 33 0.08 -1.34 -8.67
C ASP A 33 -1.44 -1.42 -8.43
N LYS A 34 -2.01 -2.63 -8.42
CA LYS A 34 -3.45 -2.83 -8.12
C LYS A 34 -3.84 -2.35 -6.73
N VAL A 35 -3.04 -2.65 -5.71
CA VAL A 35 -3.35 -2.22 -4.34
C VAL A 35 -3.24 -0.71 -4.20
N ILE A 36 -2.24 -0.08 -4.83
CA ILE A 36 -2.12 1.39 -4.86
C ILE A 36 -3.31 2.01 -5.60
N GLU A 37 -3.78 1.41 -6.69
CA GLU A 37 -4.95 1.88 -7.43
C GLU A 37 -6.23 1.82 -6.57
N ILE A 38 -6.44 0.73 -5.81
CA ILE A 38 -7.53 0.61 -4.83
C ILE A 38 -7.44 1.71 -3.76
N LEU A 39 -6.22 2.08 -3.37
CA LEU A 39 -5.94 3.13 -2.39
C LEU A 39 -5.76 4.52 -3.03
N SER A 40 -6.18 4.73 -4.27
CA SER A 40 -6.03 6.01 -4.98
C SER A 40 -6.69 7.20 -4.25
N GLU A 41 -7.74 6.95 -3.48
CA GLU A 41 -8.42 7.96 -2.66
C GLU A 41 -7.78 8.16 -1.27
N HIS A 42 -6.74 7.39 -0.91
CA HIS A 42 -6.06 7.54 0.37
C HIS A 42 -5.29 8.88 0.39
N PRO A 43 -5.43 9.72 1.43
CA PRO A 43 -4.88 11.08 1.45
C PRO A 43 -3.36 11.12 1.25
N PHE A 44 -2.64 10.10 1.73
CA PHE A 44 -1.20 9.96 1.49
C PHE A 44 -0.84 9.63 0.04
N VAL A 45 -1.65 8.82 -0.66
CA VAL A 45 -1.44 8.49 -2.08
C VAL A 45 -1.69 9.72 -2.95
N ILE A 46 -2.75 10.48 -2.66
CA ILE A 46 -3.06 11.74 -3.33
C ILE A 46 -1.94 12.77 -3.11
N SER A 47 -1.46 12.89 -1.87
CA SER A 47 -0.48 13.91 -1.51
C SER A 47 0.95 13.56 -1.94
N ASN A 48 1.32 12.28 -1.97
CA ASN A 48 2.70 11.80 -2.16
C ASN A 48 2.75 10.45 -2.89
N PHE A 49 2.27 10.41 -4.13
CA PHE A 49 2.16 9.18 -4.92
C PHE A 49 3.51 8.42 -5.05
N ASP A 50 4.59 9.12 -5.43
CA ASP A 50 5.92 8.52 -5.54
C ASP A 50 6.38 7.88 -4.22
N ASN A 51 6.09 8.53 -3.09
CA ASN A 51 6.48 8.01 -1.79
C ASN A 51 5.60 6.82 -1.35
N ALA A 52 4.30 6.84 -1.69
CA ALA A 52 3.41 5.71 -1.48
C ALA A 52 3.89 4.46 -2.24
N LYS A 53 4.36 4.63 -3.48
CA LYS A 53 4.95 3.54 -4.27
C LYS A 53 6.24 3.01 -3.63
N ASN A 54 7.16 3.88 -3.25
CA ASN A 54 8.40 3.49 -2.54
C ASN A 54 8.10 2.73 -1.25
N ILE A 55 7.11 3.18 -0.46
CA ILE A 55 6.69 2.48 0.77
C ILE A 55 6.09 1.12 0.44
N ALA A 56 5.19 1.03 -0.54
CA ALA A 56 4.59 -0.24 -0.95
C ALA A 56 5.66 -1.26 -1.35
N GLU A 57 6.59 -0.86 -2.22
CA GLU A 57 7.74 -1.70 -2.60
C GLU A 57 8.56 -2.09 -1.37
N PHE A 58 8.92 -1.13 -0.53
CA PHE A 58 9.69 -1.39 0.69
C PHE A 58 8.97 -2.37 1.63
N ARG A 59 7.65 -2.25 1.84
CA ARG A 59 6.86 -3.16 2.68
C ARG A 59 6.98 -4.58 2.15
N ILE A 60 6.77 -4.78 0.85
CA ILE A 60 6.81 -6.12 0.26
C ILE A 60 8.22 -6.71 0.27
N TYR A 61 9.23 -5.95 -0.13
CA TYR A 61 10.61 -6.44 -0.16
C TYR A 61 11.20 -6.66 1.23
N SER A 62 10.86 -5.82 2.21
CA SER A 62 11.30 -5.98 3.59
C SER A 62 10.59 -7.13 4.28
N LEU A 63 9.27 -7.29 4.12
CA LEU A 63 8.51 -8.42 4.69
C LEU A 63 8.92 -9.77 4.07
N LYS A 64 9.27 -9.81 2.78
CA LYS A 64 9.84 -11.02 2.16
C LYS A 64 11.20 -11.41 2.75
N LYS A 65 11.96 -10.46 3.29
CA LYS A 65 13.28 -10.72 3.88
C LYS A 65 13.21 -11.34 5.30
N PHE A 66 12.05 -11.29 5.95
CA PHE A 66 11.82 -11.89 7.27
C PHE A 66 11.05 -13.21 7.24
N LYS A 67 10.99 -13.87 6.07
CA LYS A 67 10.47 -15.23 5.94
C LYS A 67 11.59 -16.25 5.90
#